data_AF-A0A9E5TZB2-F1
#
_entry.id   AF-A0A9E5TZB2-F1
#
_cell.length_a   1.000
_cell.length_b   1.000
_cell.length_c   1.000
_cell.angle_alpha   90.00
_cell.angle_beta   90.00
_cell.angle_gamma   90.00
#
_symmetry.space_group_name_H-M   'P 1'
#
loop_
_entity.id
_entity.type
_entity.pdbx_description
1 polymer ?
#
loop_
_entity_poly.entity_id
_entity_poly.type
_entity_poly.pdbx_seq_one_letter_code
_entity_poly.pdbx_strand_id
1 'polypeptide(L)'
;MDLPLLIAVGQADDAAFAVSVSQALLLLIIVVLMFGVSIFTTGFVAKRLDVFDADYTKATWATVFKNVGAVACAAAYGYVERFPVLFLVIIAVLVPILVYKLVFAATVMQAVVIWIAVVIVEVVVGAILVGLALALGGWLDEKYGVEEMLSWVPDLSEEGLTPAPH
;
A
#
# COMPACT_ATOMS: atom_id res chain seq x y z
N MET A 1 -43.68 -6.39 -8.61
CA MET A 1 -42.28 -6.33 -8.13
C MET A 1 -42.36 -6.18 -6.64
N ASP A 2 -41.99 -7.23 -5.92
CA ASP A 2 -42.26 -7.35 -4.50
C ASP A 2 -41.28 -6.48 -3.71
N LEU A 3 -41.85 -5.55 -2.94
CA LEU A 3 -41.16 -4.62 -2.02
C LEU A 3 -40.05 -5.28 -1.14
N PRO A 4 -40.15 -6.56 -0.72
CA PRO A 4 -39.08 -7.24 0.02
C PRO A 4 -37.80 -7.47 -0.79
N LEU A 5 -37.89 -7.63 -2.12
CA LEU A 5 -36.71 -7.87 -2.97
C LEU A 5 -35.89 -6.59 -3.19
N LEU A 6 -36.55 -5.43 -3.20
CA LEU A 6 -35.89 -4.12 -3.33
C LEU A 6 -35.16 -3.73 -2.04
N ILE A 7 -35.70 -4.12 -0.88
CA ILE A 7 -35.06 -3.92 0.43
C ILE A 7 -33.86 -4.86 0.58
N ALA A 8 -33.97 -6.12 0.14
CA ALA A 8 -32.85 -7.06 0.15
C ALA A 8 -31.70 -6.67 -0.80
N VAL A 9 -32.00 -6.03 -1.94
CA VAL A 9 -30.99 -5.48 -2.86
C VAL A 9 -30.35 -4.20 -2.31
N GLY A 10 -31.11 -3.33 -1.65
CA GLY A 10 -30.57 -2.15 -0.97
C GLY A 10 -29.65 -2.51 0.22
N GLN A 11 -30.04 -3.49 1.03
CA GLN A 11 -29.23 -3.95 2.16
C GLN A 11 -27.96 -4.73 1.74
N ALA A 12 -27.96 -5.33 0.56
CA ALA A 12 -26.78 -5.99 0.01
C ALA A 12 -25.70 -4.99 -0.46
N ASP A 13 -26.12 -3.83 -0.98
CA ASP A 13 -25.20 -2.75 -1.36
C ASP A 13 -24.57 -2.09 -0.13
N ASP A 14 -25.35 -1.83 0.92
CA ASP A 14 -24.84 -1.18 2.14
C ASP A 14 -23.86 -2.07 2.93
N ALA A 15 -24.12 -3.38 3.01
CA ALA A 15 -23.20 -4.34 3.63
C ALA A 15 -21.91 -4.54 2.81
N ALA A 16 -22.00 -4.53 1.47
CA ALA A 16 -20.83 -4.58 0.60
C ALA A 16 -19.99 -3.29 0.68
N PHE A 17 -20.64 -2.13 0.83
CA PHE A 17 -19.98 -0.83 0.96
C PHE A 17 -19.27 -0.69 2.31
N ALA A 18 -19.87 -1.17 3.39
CA ALA A 18 -19.30 -1.02 4.73
C ALA A 18 -18.17 -2.03 5.02
N VAL A 19 -18.21 -3.23 4.41
CA VAL A 19 -17.05 -4.13 4.30
C VAL A 19 -15.90 -3.47 3.52
N SER A 20 -16.20 -2.57 2.57
CA SER A 20 -15.17 -1.87 1.80
C SER A 20 -14.41 -0.79 2.60
N VAL A 21 -15.06 -0.08 3.53
CA VAL A 21 -14.43 1.03 4.28
C VAL A 21 -13.46 0.52 5.34
N SER A 22 -13.85 -0.50 6.11
CA SER A 22 -12.99 -1.12 7.12
C SER A 22 -11.77 -1.81 6.49
N GLN A 23 -11.97 -2.51 5.36
CA GLN A 23 -10.88 -3.08 4.56
C GLN A 23 -9.99 -1.99 3.95
N ALA A 24 -10.55 -0.88 3.45
CA ALA A 24 -9.78 0.23 2.92
C ALA A 24 -8.92 0.90 4.01
N LEU A 25 -9.45 1.08 5.22
CA LEU A 25 -8.70 1.61 6.37
C LEU A 25 -7.56 0.67 6.79
N LEU A 26 -7.82 -0.64 6.86
CA LEU A 26 -6.78 -1.64 7.15
C LEU A 26 -5.68 -1.64 6.08
N LEU A 27 -6.06 -1.60 4.79
CA LEU A 27 -5.12 -1.50 3.69
C LEU A 27 -4.31 -0.20 3.77
N LEU A 28 -4.95 0.93 4.08
CA LEU A 28 -4.26 2.21 4.26
C LEU A 28 -3.23 2.14 5.38
N ILE A 29 -3.58 1.56 6.53
CA ILE A 29 -2.66 1.36 7.67
C ILE A 29 -1.48 0.51 7.24
N ILE A 30 -1.72 -0.62 6.56
CA ILE A 30 -0.67 -1.51 6.06
C ILE A 30 0.25 -0.77 5.09
N VAL A 31 -0.31 0.02 4.16
CA VAL A 31 0.47 0.81 3.19
C VAL A 31 1.35 1.85 3.90
N VAL A 32 0.82 2.57 4.89
CA VAL A 32 1.60 3.57 5.64
C VAL A 32 2.71 2.91 6.46
N LEU A 33 2.44 1.78 7.12
CA LEU A 33 3.45 1.03 7.87
C LEU A 33 4.55 0.51 6.94
N MET A 34 4.17 -0.07 5.81
CA MET A 34 5.10 -0.54 4.78
C MET A 34 5.97 0.59 4.24
N PHE A 35 5.39 1.77 4.03
CA PHE A 35 6.13 2.96 3.60
C PHE A 35 7.19 3.36 4.64
N GLY A 36 6.83 3.38 5.93
CA GLY A 36 7.77 3.64 7.02
C GLY A 36 8.90 2.61 7.11
N VAL A 37 8.57 1.33 6.95
CA VAL A 37 9.54 0.21 6.95
C VAL A 37 10.52 0.33 5.78
N SER A 38 10.06 0.70 4.60
CA SER A 38 10.92 0.94 3.43
C SER A 38 11.92 2.07 3.69
N ILE A 39 11.46 3.20 4.25
CA ILE A 39 12.32 4.35 4.57
C ILE A 39 13.37 3.96 5.61
N PHE A 40 12.93 3.29 6.68
CA PHE A 40 13.83 2.85 7.75
C PHE A 40 14.91 1.91 7.20
N THR A 41 14.51 0.88 6.47
CA THR A 41 15.42 -0.14 5.93
C THR A 41 16.40 0.50 4.94
N THR A 42 15.91 1.34 4.02
CA THR A 42 16.74 2.04 3.05
C THR A 42 17.80 2.89 3.75
N GLY A 43 17.39 3.73 4.72
CA GLY A 43 18.30 4.60 5.46
C GLY A 43 19.30 3.83 6.33
N PHE A 44 18.85 2.77 6.99
CA PHE A 44 19.70 1.91 7.82
C PHE A 44 20.79 1.22 6.99
N VAL A 45 20.42 0.61 5.86
CA VAL A 45 21.36 -0.11 4.99
C VAL A 45 22.33 0.85 4.32
N ALA A 46 21.85 2.00 3.83
CA ALA A 46 22.71 3.02 3.23
C ALA A 46 23.78 3.54 4.21
N LYS A 47 23.41 3.77 5.47
CA LYS A 47 24.36 4.14 6.54
C LYS A 47 25.36 3.02 6.84
N ARG A 48 24.92 1.76 6.85
CA ARG A 48 25.80 0.61 7.09
C ARG A 48 26.80 0.36 5.97
N LEU A 49 26.48 0.77 4.75
CA LEU A 49 27.33 0.66 3.58
C LEU A 49 28.27 1.87 3.40
N ASP A 50 28.30 2.78 4.37
CA ASP A 50 29.10 4.03 4.35
C ASP A 50 28.86 4.85 3.07
N VAL A 51 27.60 4.91 2.64
CA VAL A 51 27.22 5.71 1.47
C VAL A 51 27.23 7.19 1.86
N PHE A 52 27.83 8.02 1.00
CA PHE A 52 28.03 9.44 1.28
C PHE A 52 26.74 10.15 1.66
N ASP A 53 26.74 10.78 2.84
CA ASP A 53 25.65 11.62 3.33
C ASP A 53 24.29 10.87 3.34
N ALA A 54 24.32 9.60 3.74
CA ALA A 54 23.12 8.78 3.88
C ALA A 54 22.26 9.25 5.05
N ASP A 55 21.14 9.91 4.74
CA ASP A 55 20.15 10.37 5.71
C ASP A 55 18.75 9.78 5.42
N TYR A 56 17.83 9.98 6.36
CA TYR A 56 16.45 9.50 6.20
C TYR A 56 15.65 10.36 5.21
N THR A 57 16.08 11.58 4.92
CA THR A 57 15.48 12.44 3.90
C THR A 57 15.68 11.83 2.51
N LYS A 58 16.91 11.44 2.17
CA LYS A 58 17.24 10.69 0.95
C LYS A 58 16.53 9.34 0.90
N ALA A 59 16.46 8.63 2.03
CA ALA A 59 15.69 7.37 2.08
C ALA A 59 14.19 7.57 1.77
N THR A 60 13.62 8.70 2.21
CA THR A 60 12.23 9.10 1.91
C THR A 60 12.07 9.35 0.41
N TRP A 61 12.92 10.19 -0.17
CA TRP A 61 12.89 10.47 -1.61
C TRP A 61 13.10 9.22 -2.46
N ALA A 62 14.06 8.36 -2.10
CA ALA A 62 14.29 7.10 -2.79
C ALA A 62 13.04 6.20 -2.74
N THR A 63 12.35 6.13 -1.60
CA THR A 63 11.12 5.35 -1.46
C THR A 63 9.98 5.94 -2.31
N VAL A 64 9.80 7.26 -2.30
CA VAL A 64 8.81 7.94 -3.14
C VAL A 64 9.07 7.67 -4.62
N PHE A 65 10.29 7.90 -5.11
CA PHE A 65 10.62 7.67 -6.52
C PHE A 65 10.51 6.19 -6.93
N LYS A 66 10.92 5.27 -6.05
CA LYS A 66 10.73 3.82 -6.27
C LYS A 66 9.25 3.50 -6.49
N ASN A 67 8.39 4.02 -5.61
CA ASN A 67 6.96 3.70 -5.63
C ASN A 67 6.22 4.39 -6.79
N VAL A 68 6.56 5.64 -7.13
CA VAL A 68 6.04 6.31 -8.33
C VAL A 68 6.44 5.53 -9.59
N GLY A 69 7.70 5.08 -9.66
CA GLY A 69 8.17 4.21 -10.73
C GLY A 69 7.35 2.92 -10.82
N ALA A 70 7.10 2.25 -9.69
CA ALA A 70 6.30 1.03 -9.64
C ALA A 70 4.86 1.26 -10.11
N VAL A 71 4.21 2.35 -9.72
CA VAL A 71 2.83 2.70 -10.14
C VAL A 71 2.78 2.99 -11.64
N ALA A 72 3.74 3.75 -12.17
CA ALA A 72 3.81 4.02 -13.61
C ALA A 72 3.98 2.73 -14.42
N CYS A 73 4.74 1.77 -13.89
CA CYS A 73 4.94 0.47 -14.53
C CYS A 73 3.71 -0.43 -14.45
N ALA A 74 2.98 -0.42 -13.33
CA ALA A 74 1.72 -1.12 -13.19
C ALA A 74 0.65 -0.54 -14.13
N ALA A 75 0.58 0.79 -14.27
CA ALA A 75 -0.29 1.45 -15.23
C ALA A 75 0.06 1.03 -16.67
N ALA A 76 1.33 1.10 -17.06
CA ALA A 76 1.77 0.70 -18.40
C ALA A 76 1.44 -0.77 -18.73
N TYR A 77 1.47 -1.67 -17.74
CA TYR A 77 1.03 -3.06 -17.91
C TYR A 77 -0.48 -3.18 -18.12
N GLY A 78 -1.29 -2.46 -17.33
CA GLY A 78 -2.74 -2.44 -17.49
C GLY A 78 -3.19 -1.91 -18.86
N TYR A 79 -2.39 -1.06 -19.51
CA TYR A 79 -2.67 -0.53 -20.84
C TYR A 79 -2.18 -1.42 -22.00
N VAL A 80 -1.26 -2.35 -21.74
CA VAL A 80 -0.60 -3.13 -22.79
C VAL A 80 -0.51 -4.59 -22.34
N GLU A 81 -1.54 -5.37 -22.68
CA GLU A 81 -1.61 -6.84 -22.49
C GLU A 81 -0.44 -7.62 -23.14
N ARG A 82 0.47 -6.93 -23.83
CA ARG A 82 1.58 -7.49 -24.61
C ARG A 82 2.97 -7.30 -24.00
N PHE A 83 3.10 -6.66 -22.83
CA PHE A 83 4.41 -6.62 -22.17
C PHE A 83 4.74 -8.00 -21.60
N PRO A 84 5.85 -8.65 -22.03
CA PRO A 84 6.24 -9.93 -21.45
C PRO A 84 6.57 -9.72 -19.97
N VAL A 85 6.14 -10.66 -19.11
CA VAL A 85 6.40 -10.65 -17.65
C VAL A 85 7.88 -10.38 -17.33
N LEU A 86 8.79 -10.87 -18.17
CA LEU A 86 10.23 -10.61 -18.09
C LEU A 86 10.56 -9.11 -18.06
N PHE A 87 9.89 -8.30 -18.87
CA PHE A 87 10.10 -6.85 -18.94
C PHE A 87 9.69 -6.16 -17.64
N LEU A 88 8.59 -6.59 -17.03
CA LEU A 88 8.16 -6.10 -15.71
C LEU A 88 9.17 -6.45 -14.62
N VAL A 89 9.68 -7.68 -14.62
CA VAL A 89 10.70 -8.10 -13.65
C VAL A 89 11.96 -7.27 -13.82
N ILE A 90 12.42 -7.06 -15.06
CA ILE A 90 13.59 -6.23 -15.35
C ILE A 90 13.39 -4.80 -14.82
N ILE A 91 12.24 -4.20 -15.09
CA ILE A 91 11.94 -2.85 -14.63
C ILE A 91 11.82 -2.78 -13.11
N ALA A 92 11.13 -3.73 -12.48
CA ALA A 92 10.97 -3.82 -11.02
C ALA A 92 12.30 -4.01 -10.29
N VAL A 93 13.35 -4.49 -10.98
CA VAL A 93 14.70 -4.61 -10.44
C VAL A 93 15.53 -3.37 -10.77
N LEU A 94 15.58 -2.96 -12.05
CA LEU A 94 16.48 -1.90 -12.51
C LEU A 94 16.06 -0.51 -12.02
N VAL A 95 14.76 -0.20 -12.02
CA VAL A 95 14.28 1.14 -11.63
C VAL A 95 14.63 1.45 -10.17
N PRO A 96 14.35 0.58 -9.18
CA PRO A 96 14.76 0.84 -7.81
C PRO A 96 16.27 1.00 -7.66
N ILE A 97 17.07 0.15 -8.31
CA ILE A 97 18.54 0.22 -8.24
C ILE A 97 19.04 1.57 -8.78
N LEU A 98 18.50 2.04 -9.90
CA LEU A 98 18.84 3.34 -10.47
C LEU A 98 18.41 4.49 -9.55
N VAL A 99 17.24 4.40 -8.92
CA VAL A 99 16.78 5.37 -7.93
C VAL A 99 17.73 5.45 -6.74
N TYR A 100 18.12 4.31 -6.15
CA TYR A 100 19.07 4.29 -5.02
C TYR A 100 20.44 4.84 -5.42
N LYS A 101 20.92 4.49 -6.61
CA LYS A 101 22.16 5.04 -7.15
C LYS A 101 22.11 6.57 -7.27
N LEU A 102 21.03 7.11 -7.84
CA LEU A 102 20.88 8.55 -8.07
C LEU A 102 20.68 9.33 -6.78
N VAL A 103 19.81 8.85 -5.89
CA VAL A 103 19.44 9.56 -4.66
C VAL A 103 20.59 9.55 -3.64
N PHE A 104 21.34 8.45 -3.54
CA PHE A 104 22.44 8.32 -2.60
C PHE A 104 23.83 8.55 -3.20
N ALA A 105 23.93 8.85 -4.50
CA ALA A 105 25.21 8.87 -5.23
C ALA A 105 26.03 7.58 -5.01
N ALA A 106 25.35 6.45 -4.80
CA ALA A 106 25.96 5.18 -4.44
C ALA A 106 26.64 4.50 -5.63
N THR A 107 27.59 3.61 -5.37
CA THR A 107 28.05 2.66 -6.40
C THR A 107 26.93 1.69 -6.79
N VAL A 108 27.03 1.06 -7.97
CA VAL A 108 26.04 0.07 -8.41
C VAL A 108 25.91 -1.07 -7.41
N MET A 109 27.02 -1.56 -6.85
CA MET A 109 27.01 -2.63 -5.84
C MET A 109 26.29 -2.21 -4.56
N GLN A 110 26.53 -0.99 -4.06
CA GLN A 110 25.82 -0.47 -2.89
C GLN A 110 24.31 -0.35 -3.16
N ALA A 111 23.92 0.17 -4.32
CA ALA A 111 22.51 0.28 -4.70
C ALA A 111 21.81 -1.08 -4.81
N VAL A 112 22.50 -2.10 -5.33
CA VAL A 112 22.00 -3.49 -5.38
C VAL A 112 21.79 -4.04 -3.97
N VAL A 113 22.74 -3.84 -3.05
CA VAL A 113 22.62 -4.33 -1.67
C VAL A 113 21.46 -3.64 -0.94
N ILE A 114 21.30 -2.33 -1.12
CA ILE A 114 20.14 -1.58 -0.58
C ILE A 114 18.85 -2.17 -1.11
N TRP A 115 18.74 -2.38 -2.43
CA TRP A 115 17.54 -2.95 -3.05
C TRP A 115 17.22 -4.35 -2.50
N ILE A 116 18.19 -5.26 -2.46
CA ILE A 116 17.99 -6.62 -1.93
C ILE A 116 17.51 -6.57 -0.48
N ALA A 117 18.17 -5.78 0.36
CA ALA A 117 17.81 -5.68 1.77
C ALA A 117 16.39 -5.13 1.96
N VAL A 118 16.04 -4.08 1.22
CA VAL A 118 14.69 -3.50 1.24
C VAL A 118 13.65 -4.52 0.80
N VAL A 119 13.87 -5.23 -0.32
CA VAL A 119 12.94 -6.25 -0.80
C VAL A 119 12.73 -7.36 0.22
N ILE A 120 13.81 -7.87 0.84
CA ILE A 120 13.70 -8.93 1.85
C ILE A 120 12.86 -8.45 3.04
N VAL A 121 13.14 -7.25 3.56
CA VAL A 121 12.40 -6.71 4.72
C VAL A 121 10.95 -6.42 4.35
N GLU A 122 10.70 -5.82 3.18
CA GLU A 122 9.34 -5.54 2.70
C GLU A 122 8.52 -6.82 2.53
N VAL A 123 9.10 -7.90 1.97
CA VAL A 123 8.41 -9.18 1.83
C VAL A 123 8.10 -9.80 3.19
N VAL A 124 9.06 -9.81 4.11
CA VAL A 124 8.87 -10.40 5.45
C VAL A 124 7.83 -9.61 6.25
N VAL A 125 7.97 -8.28 6.31
CA VAL A 125 7.06 -7.43 7.07
C VAL A 125 5.69 -7.39 6.42
N GLY A 126 5.61 -7.35 5.09
CA GLY A 126 4.35 -7.44 4.36
C GLY A 126 3.60 -8.73 4.66
N ALA A 127 4.28 -9.88 4.65
CA ALA A 127 3.67 -11.16 5.00
C ALA A 127 3.14 -11.18 6.45
N ILE A 128 3.89 -10.60 7.40
CA ILE A 128 3.46 -10.50 8.81
C ILE A 128 2.23 -9.59 8.93
N LEU A 129 2.25 -8.42 8.31
CA LEU A 129 1.14 -7.45 8.37
C LEU A 129 -0.15 -8.01 7.75
N VAL A 130 -0.03 -8.71 6.61
CA VAL A 130 -1.18 -9.38 6.00
C VAL A 130 -1.71 -10.49 6.91
N GLY A 131 -0.84 -11.32 7.49
CA GLY A 131 -1.24 -12.36 8.45
C GLY A 131 -1.95 -11.79 9.67
N LEU A 132 -1.44 -10.69 10.23
CA LEU A 132 -2.06 -9.99 11.35
C LEU A 132 -3.42 -9.38 10.98
N ALA A 133 -3.54 -8.79 9.78
CA ALA A 133 -4.80 -8.23 9.31
C ALA A 133 -5.88 -9.30 9.16
N LEU A 134 -5.53 -10.48 8.62
CA LEU A 134 -6.45 -11.61 8.51
C LEU A 134 -6.87 -12.16 9.88
N ALA A 135 -5.91 -12.30 10.81
CA ALA A 135 -6.18 -12.76 12.17
C ALA A 135 -7.05 -11.77 12.95
N LEU A 136 -6.78 -10.47 12.83
CA LEU A 136 -7.55 -9.41 13.48
C LEU A 136 -8.96 -9.33 12.89
N GLY A 137 -9.10 -9.43 11.56
CA GLY A 137 -10.39 -9.47 10.90
C GLY A 137 -11.26 -10.63 11.38
N GLY A 138 -10.69 -11.83 11.46
CA GLY A 138 -11.40 -12.99 12.00
C GLY A 138 -11.78 -12.85 13.48
N TRP A 139 -10.87 -12.32 14.31
CA TRP A 139 -11.16 -12.08 15.74
C TRP A 139 -12.24 -11.02 15.97
N LEU A 140 -12.22 -9.95 15.18
CA LEU A 140 -13.23 -8.89 15.26
C LEU A 140 -14.61 -9.42 14.86
N ASP A 141 -14.70 -10.19 13.78
CA ASP A 141 -15.92 -10.83 13.31
C ASP A 141 -16.52 -11.77 14.36
N GLU A 142 -15.68 -12.60 15.00
CA GLU A 142 -16.11 -13.51 16.07
C GLU A 142 -16.65 -12.76 17.31
N LYS A 143 -16.04 -11.62 17.66
CA LYS A 143 -16.31 -10.94 18.94
C LYS A 143 -17.45 -9.93 18.90
N TYR A 144 -17.59 -9.20 17.81
CA TYR A 144 -18.54 -8.09 17.69
C TYR A 144 -19.60 -8.35 16.61
N GLY A 145 -19.35 -9.26 15.67
CA GLY A 145 -20.20 -9.43 14.50
C GLY A 145 -20.14 -8.20 13.58
N VAL A 146 -20.37 -8.43 12.28
CA VAL A 146 -20.28 -7.37 11.27
C VAL A 146 -21.22 -6.19 11.60
N GLU A 147 -22.46 -6.46 12.02
CA GLU A 147 -23.49 -5.43 12.27
C GLU A 147 -23.12 -4.44 13.40
N GLU A 148 -22.52 -4.93 14.49
CA GLU A 148 -22.09 -4.05 15.59
C GLU A 148 -20.91 -3.18 15.16
N MET A 149 -19.98 -3.74 14.39
CA MET A 149 -18.84 -2.99 13.85
C MET A 149 -19.27 -1.91 12.85
N LEU A 150 -20.32 -2.15 12.05
CA LEU A 150 -20.85 -1.14 11.14
C LEU A 150 -21.49 0.04 11.89
N SER A 151 -22.06 -0.20 13.07
CA SER A 151 -22.62 0.88 13.90
C SER A 151 -21.57 1.86 14.45
N TRP A 152 -20.29 1.48 14.44
CA TRP A 152 -19.18 2.35 14.86
C TRP A 152 -18.66 3.24 13.74
N VAL A 153 -19.06 2.98 12.49
CA VAL A 153 -18.73 3.84 11.36
C VAL A 153 -19.71 5.02 11.39
N PRO A 154 -19.23 6.26 11.60
CA PRO A 154 -20.11 7.42 11.55
C PRO A 154 -20.74 7.52 10.15
N ASP A 155 -22.04 7.76 10.11
CA ASP A 155 -22.79 7.89 8.86
C ASP A 155 -22.31 9.15 8.12
N LEU A 156 -21.43 8.96 7.13
CA LEU A 156 -20.86 10.05 6.32
C LEU A 156 -21.88 10.63 5.33
N SER A 157 -23.11 10.12 5.29
CA SER A 157 -24.17 10.64 4.41
C SER A 157 -24.82 11.93 4.94
N GLU A 158 -24.69 12.25 6.24
CA GLU A 158 -25.32 13.43 6.84
C GLU A 158 -24.42 14.70 6.88
N GLU A 159 -23.11 14.55 6.66
CA GLU A 159 -22.18 15.69 6.60
C GLU A 159 -21.87 16.12 5.15
N GLY A 160 -22.75 16.94 4.57
CA GLY A 160 -22.26 18.01 3.67
C GLY A 160 -22.64 17.99 2.18
N LEU A 161 -23.91 17.76 1.83
CA LEU A 161 -24.44 18.21 0.53
C LEU A 161 -25.65 19.14 0.71
N THR A 162 -25.45 20.28 1.38
CA THR A 162 -26.31 21.44 1.14
C THR A 162 -25.82 22.13 -0.14
N PRO A 163 -26.57 22.11 -1.26
CA PRO A 163 -26.20 22.90 -2.43
C PRO A 163 -26.17 24.38 -2.05
N ALA A 164 -25.11 25.07 -2.45
CA ALA A 164 -24.98 26.51 -2.23
C ALA A 164 -26.18 27.25 -2.86
N PRO A 165 -26.82 28.20 -2.16
CA PRO A 165 -27.89 28.98 -2.75
C PRO A 165 -27.31 29.89 -3.85
N HIS A 166 -27.90 29.79 -5.05
CA HIS A 166 -27.74 30.76 -6.13
C HIS A 166 -28.41 32.09 -5.79
#